data_AF-F6CW79-F1
#
_entry.id   AF-F6CW79-F1
#
_cell.length_a   1.000
_cell.length_b   1.000
_cell.length_c   1.000
_cell.angle_alpha   90.00
_cell.angle_beta   90.00
_cell.angle_gamma   90.00
#
_symmetry.space_group_name_H-M   'P 1'
#
loop_
_entity.id
_entity.type
_entity.pdbx_description
1 polymer ?
#
loop_
_entity_poly.entity_id
_entity_poly.type
_entity_poly.pdbx_seq_one_letter_code
_entity_poly.pdbx_strand_id
1 'polypeptide(L)'
;MNLEMRQKILSVCQEKIRQKGEKVQVSFYAFFANKNDQPEALMSVARWWIEEHQLNHFEKATKIYAMVKAYDDKGLESFVKGFNHLTLAVKDITRSLDFYVNQLGFRAEVRWAKGAYLSYGSAWLCLSLCLDKKEEVSEHYTHYAFNIDAASLAEMRNNPALDIWQTNQSEGDSLYVRDPDGHQLEFHLGSLSSRLASLKETPYQDLEWLSCHKKA
;
A
#
# COMPACT_ATOMS: atom_id res chain seq x y z
N MET A 1 -3.28 12.09 7.79
CA MET A 1 -1.83 12.04 7.45
C MET A 1 -1.56 10.81 6.59
N ASN A 2 -0.87 10.90 5.45
CA ASN A 2 -0.68 9.77 4.53
C ASN A 2 0.36 8.73 5.03
N LEU A 3 0.44 7.56 4.38
CA LEU A 3 1.32 6.46 4.78
C LEU A 3 2.81 6.83 4.73
N GLU A 4 3.25 7.49 3.66
CA GLU A 4 4.65 7.92 3.50
C GLU A 4 5.08 8.85 4.64
N MET A 5 4.23 9.82 5.00
CA MET A 5 4.52 10.75 6.09
C MET A 5 4.54 10.06 7.45
N ARG A 6 3.66 9.07 7.67
CA ARG A 6 3.72 8.22 8.88
C ARG A 6 5.06 7.50 8.96
N GLN A 7 5.50 6.84 7.90
CA GLN A 7 6.78 6.13 7.85
C GLN A 7 7.97 7.09 8.09
N LYS A 8 7.94 8.28 7.48
CA LYS A 8 8.96 9.32 7.68
C LYS A 8 9.04 9.77 9.14
N ILE A 9 7.91 10.06 9.78
CA ILE A 9 7.87 10.45 11.20
C ILE A 9 8.41 9.33 12.09
N LEU A 10 7.98 8.09 11.86
CA LEU A 10 8.47 6.93 12.62
C LEU A 10 9.99 6.78 12.52
N SER A 11 10.54 6.86 11.30
CA SER A 11 11.98 6.79 11.04
C SER A 11 12.76 7.91 11.73
N VAL A 12 12.31 9.17 11.58
CA VAL A 12 12.97 10.33 12.21
C VAL A 12 12.93 10.23 13.73
N CYS A 13 11.81 9.80 14.31
CA CYS A 13 11.69 9.59 15.75
C CYS A 13 12.66 8.50 16.25
N GLN A 14 12.71 7.35 15.58
CA GLN A 14 13.65 6.26 15.93
C GLN A 14 15.10 6.73 15.87
N GLU A 15 15.48 7.42 14.80
CA GLU A 15 16.85 7.89 14.63
C GLU A 15 17.25 8.89 15.71
N LYS A 16 16.35 9.83 16.06
CA LYS A 16 16.61 10.78 17.14
C LYS A 16 16.71 10.10 18.50
N ILE A 17 15.86 9.10 18.79
CA ILE A 17 15.93 8.32 20.03
C ILE A 17 17.26 7.57 20.11
N ARG A 18 17.69 6.94 19.00
CA ARG A 18 18.96 6.24 18.92
C ARG A 18 20.17 7.16 19.17
N GLN A 19 20.14 8.36 18.62
CA GLN A 19 21.25 9.32 18.73
C GLN A 19 21.29 10.06 20.08
N LYS A 20 20.12 10.42 20.63
CA LYS A 20 20.00 11.37 21.75
C LYS A 20 19.30 10.80 22.99
N GLY A 21 18.93 9.53 22.95
CA GLY A 21 18.22 8.83 24.02
C GLY A 21 16.72 9.14 24.07
N GLU A 22 16.01 8.41 24.94
CA GLU A 22 14.53 8.43 25.03
C GLU A 22 13.92 9.77 25.46
N LYS A 23 14.72 10.65 26.06
CA LYS A 23 14.29 11.98 26.52
C LYS A 23 14.31 13.03 25.40
N VAL A 24 14.81 12.70 24.21
CA VAL A 24 14.86 13.62 23.08
C VAL A 24 13.47 14.14 22.72
N GLN A 25 13.40 15.45 22.48
CA GLN A 25 12.17 16.12 22.05
C GLN A 25 12.25 16.47 20.57
N VAL A 26 11.09 16.52 19.92
CA VAL A 26 10.90 16.87 18.51
C VAL A 26 9.73 17.84 18.37
N SER A 27 9.81 18.70 17.37
CA SER A 27 8.69 19.47 16.85
C SER A 27 8.29 18.89 15.49
N PHE A 28 7.09 19.19 14.98
CA PHE A 28 6.67 18.69 13.66
C PHE A 28 7.59 19.15 12.52
N TYR A 29 8.26 20.30 12.66
CA TYR A 29 9.26 20.76 11.69
C TYR A 29 10.45 19.79 11.53
N ALA A 30 10.74 18.96 12.54
CA ALA A 30 11.81 17.98 12.44
C ALA A 30 11.60 16.92 11.35
N PHE A 31 10.39 16.82 10.79
CA PHE A 31 10.04 15.86 9.74
C PHE A 31 10.14 16.45 8.32
N PHE A 32 10.55 17.71 8.19
CA PHE A 32 10.65 18.43 6.93
C PHE A 32 12.06 18.97 6.72
N ALA A 33 12.42 19.22 5.46
CA ALA A 33 13.65 19.94 5.14
C ALA A 33 13.54 21.40 5.62
N ASN A 34 14.66 22.11 5.72
CA ASN A 34 14.64 23.56 5.97
C ASN A 34 14.28 24.34 4.68
N LYS A 35 13.21 23.91 4.01
CA LYS A 35 12.60 24.43 2.77
C LYS A 35 11.13 24.01 2.74
N ASN A 36 10.26 24.82 2.15
CA ASN A 36 8.83 24.53 2.02
C ASN A 36 8.52 23.87 0.66
N ASP A 37 9.19 22.76 0.37
CA ASP A 37 8.99 21.96 -0.85
C ASP A 37 7.73 21.09 -0.80
N GLN A 38 7.26 20.72 0.40
CA GLN A 38 6.08 19.89 0.61
C GLN A 38 5.00 20.62 1.46
N PRO A 39 4.45 21.76 1.01
CA PRO A 39 3.58 22.61 1.82
C PRO A 39 2.27 21.91 2.25
N GLU A 40 1.64 21.12 1.37
CA GLU A 40 0.42 20.37 1.71
C GLU A 40 0.69 19.34 2.83
N ALA A 41 1.80 18.60 2.73
CA ALA A 41 2.20 17.62 3.73
C ALA A 41 2.55 18.28 5.07
N LEU A 42 3.28 19.40 5.02
CA LEU A 42 3.61 20.20 6.20
C LEU A 42 2.34 20.66 6.92
N MET A 43 1.37 21.20 6.18
CA MET A 43 0.10 21.63 6.75
C MET A 43 -0.71 20.45 7.30
N SER A 44 -0.70 19.29 6.64
CA SER A 44 -1.36 18.08 7.16
C SER A 44 -0.77 17.64 8.50
N VAL A 45 0.56 17.61 8.64
CA VAL A 45 1.21 17.24 9.91
C VAL A 45 1.01 18.33 10.97
N ALA A 46 1.05 19.61 10.58
CA ALA A 46 0.82 20.72 11.50
C ALA A 46 -0.61 20.68 12.09
N ARG A 47 -1.65 20.42 11.27
CA ARG A 47 -3.02 20.25 11.77
C ARG A 47 -3.16 19.06 12.70
N TRP A 48 -2.59 17.91 12.32
CA TRP A 48 -2.55 16.71 13.17
C TRP A 48 -1.90 17.02 14.53
N TRP A 49 -0.81 17.77 14.52
CA TRP A 49 -0.05 18.11 15.71
C TRP A 49 -0.77 19.13 16.60
N ILE A 50 -1.21 20.25 16.02
CA ILE A 50 -1.68 21.44 16.73
C ILE A 50 -3.19 21.38 16.98
N GLU A 51 -3.98 21.09 15.95
CA GLU A 51 -5.44 21.17 16.03
C GLU A 51 -6.03 19.87 16.60
N GLU A 52 -5.64 18.72 16.03
CA GLU A 52 -6.24 17.41 16.37
C GLU A 52 -5.77 16.89 17.73
N HIS A 53 -4.46 16.92 17.99
CA HIS A 53 -3.88 16.37 19.20
C HIS A 53 -3.39 17.41 20.22
N GLN A 54 -3.45 18.70 19.88
CA GLN A 54 -3.12 19.81 20.78
C GLN A 54 -1.75 19.62 21.46
N LEU A 55 -0.78 19.13 20.70
CA LEU A 55 0.57 18.87 21.18
C LEU A 55 1.34 20.18 21.36
N ASN A 56 2.26 20.19 22.32
CA ASN A 56 3.12 21.35 22.54
C ASN A 56 4.11 21.54 21.38
N HIS A 57 4.78 22.71 21.34
CA HIS A 57 5.83 23.00 20.36
C HIS A 57 6.90 21.89 20.28
N PHE A 58 7.18 21.25 21.41
CA PHE A 58 8.09 20.12 21.51
C PHE A 58 7.45 19.00 22.32
N GLU A 59 7.53 17.78 21.79
CA GLU A 59 7.05 16.56 22.44
C GLU A 59 8.14 15.50 22.43
N LYS A 60 8.10 14.56 23.38
CA LYS A 60 9.07 13.44 23.40
C LYS A 60 8.93 12.61 22.12
N ALA A 61 10.06 12.27 21.49
CA ALA A 61 10.05 11.44 20.28
C ALA A 61 9.40 10.07 20.51
N THR A 62 9.53 9.48 21.70
CA THR A 62 8.87 8.23 22.08
C THR A 62 7.34 8.34 22.09
N LYS A 63 6.80 9.48 22.55
CA LYS A 63 5.36 9.77 22.54
C LYS A 63 4.85 9.89 21.10
N ILE A 64 5.53 10.69 20.27
CA ILE A 64 5.14 10.87 18.86
C ILE A 64 5.22 9.55 18.10
N TYR A 65 6.28 8.78 18.29
CA TYR A 65 6.43 7.45 17.69
C TYR A 65 5.27 6.53 18.06
N ALA A 66 4.90 6.46 19.34
CA ALA A 66 3.80 5.62 19.80
C ALA A 66 2.45 6.08 19.20
N MET A 67 2.20 7.40 19.16
CA MET A 67 0.98 7.95 18.57
C MET A 67 0.87 7.65 17.07
N VAL A 68 1.95 7.85 16.31
CA VAL A 68 1.97 7.59 14.86
C VAL A 68 1.92 6.09 14.55
N LYS A 69 2.56 5.26 15.38
CA LYS A 69 2.49 3.80 15.24
C LYS A 69 1.08 3.26 15.50
N ALA A 70 0.33 3.91 16.40
CA ALA A 70 -1.07 3.62 16.68
C ALA A 70 -2.03 4.46 15.82
N TYR A 71 -1.53 5.23 14.85
CA TYR A 71 -2.33 6.05 13.97
C TYR A 71 -2.95 5.16 12.90
N ASP A 72 -4.07 4.57 13.28
CA ASP A 72 -5.06 4.03 12.35
C ASP A 72 -5.81 5.17 11.70
N ASP A 73 -6.42 4.96 10.53
CA ASP A 73 -7.13 5.99 9.76
C ASP A 73 -8.46 6.39 10.46
N LYS A 74 -8.35 6.98 11.65
CA LYS A 74 -9.44 7.32 12.59
C LYS A 74 -10.42 8.39 12.07
N GLY A 75 -10.20 8.92 10.87
CA GLY A 75 -11.04 9.97 10.26
C GLY A 75 -12.26 9.47 9.49
N LEU A 76 -12.43 8.16 9.31
CA LEU A 76 -13.62 7.57 8.74
C LEU A 76 -14.33 6.77 9.82
N GLU A 77 -15.43 7.30 10.37
CA GLU A 77 -16.46 6.46 11.01
C GLU A 77 -17.13 5.59 9.94
N SER A 78 -16.35 4.66 9.38
CA SER A 78 -16.79 3.65 8.45
C SER A 78 -17.07 2.38 9.23
N PHE A 79 -18.18 1.71 8.89
CA PHE A 79 -18.46 0.34 9.34
C PHE A 79 -17.39 -0.65 8.86
N VAL A 80 -16.72 -0.34 7.74
CA VAL A 80 -15.61 -1.12 7.17
C VAL A 80 -14.28 -0.49 7.58
N LYS A 81 -13.41 -1.27 8.22
CA LYS A 81 -12.13 -0.80 8.78
C LYS A 81 -10.92 -1.00 7.88
N GLY A 82 -11.12 -1.57 6.69
CA GLY A 82 -10.06 -1.79 5.71
C GLY A 82 -10.22 -3.10 4.96
N PHE A 83 -9.20 -3.43 4.18
CA PHE A 83 -9.11 -4.70 3.48
C PHE A 83 -8.68 -5.80 4.44
N ASN A 84 -9.44 -6.89 4.52
CA ASN A 84 -9.15 -8.00 5.45
C ASN A 84 -8.37 -9.12 4.76
N HIS A 85 -8.91 -9.67 3.67
CA HIS A 85 -8.27 -10.73 2.89
C HIS A 85 -8.82 -10.77 1.46
N LEU A 86 -8.02 -11.34 0.56
CA LEU A 86 -8.42 -11.70 -0.81
C LEU A 86 -8.67 -13.20 -0.88
N THR A 87 -9.79 -13.64 -1.47
CA THR A 87 -9.99 -15.06 -1.80
C THR A 87 -10.01 -15.23 -3.30
N LEU A 88 -9.11 -16.06 -3.83
CA LEU A 88 -9.05 -16.43 -5.24
C LEU A 88 -9.52 -17.86 -5.43
N ALA A 89 -10.47 -18.02 -6.35
CA ALA A 89 -10.90 -19.33 -6.82
C ALA A 89 -9.81 -19.93 -7.72
N VAL A 90 -9.34 -21.13 -7.39
CA VAL A 90 -8.27 -21.79 -8.15
C VAL A 90 -8.67 -23.20 -8.54
N LYS A 91 -8.16 -23.68 -9.69
CA LYS A 91 -8.48 -25.04 -10.20
C LYS A 91 -7.55 -26.11 -9.62
N ASP A 92 -6.36 -25.72 -9.15
CA ASP A 92 -5.38 -26.62 -8.57
C ASP A 92 -4.57 -25.92 -7.47
N ILE A 93 -4.76 -26.34 -6.21
CA ILE A 93 -4.08 -25.77 -5.04
C ILE A 93 -2.55 -25.89 -5.14
N THR A 94 -2.04 -27.00 -5.65
CA THR A 94 -0.59 -27.24 -5.70
C THR A 94 0.05 -26.34 -6.75
N ARG A 95 -0.56 -26.23 -7.93
CA ARG A 95 -0.10 -25.34 -9.01
C ARG A 95 -0.15 -23.87 -8.58
N SER A 96 -1.22 -23.43 -7.93
CA SER A 96 -1.34 -22.04 -7.47
C SER A 96 -0.37 -21.74 -6.33
N LEU A 97 -0.15 -22.68 -5.40
CA LEU A 97 0.89 -22.52 -4.37
C LEU A 97 2.28 -22.38 -4.97
N ASP A 98 2.63 -23.17 -5.98
CA ASP A 98 3.91 -23.05 -6.67
C ASP A 98 4.11 -21.65 -7.25
N PHE A 99 3.08 -21.12 -7.93
CA PHE A 99 3.12 -19.75 -8.46
C PHE A 99 3.30 -18.70 -7.36
N TYR A 100 2.40 -18.62 -6.38
CA TYR A 100 2.46 -17.56 -5.37
C TYR A 100 3.69 -17.67 -4.46
N VAL A 101 4.12 -18.88 -4.09
CA VAL A 101 5.25 -19.07 -3.18
C VAL A 101 6.58 -19.01 -3.93
N ASN A 102 6.76 -19.85 -4.95
CA ASN A 102 8.07 -20.04 -5.57
C ASN A 102 8.37 -18.97 -6.63
N GLN A 103 7.36 -18.44 -7.32
CA GLN A 103 7.57 -17.41 -8.34
C GLN A 103 7.41 -15.99 -7.81
N LEU A 104 6.49 -15.77 -6.85
CA LEU A 104 6.20 -14.43 -6.31
C LEU A 104 6.71 -14.20 -4.87
N GLY A 105 7.20 -15.23 -4.18
CA GLY A 105 7.79 -15.09 -2.85
C GLY A 105 6.79 -14.92 -1.70
N PHE A 106 5.51 -15.27 -1.90
CA PHE A 106 4.54 -15.30 -0.80
C PHE A 106 4.89 -16.39 0.20
N ARG A 107 4.55 -16.17 1.47
CA ARG A 107 4.71 -17.18 2.50
C ARG A 107 3.44 -18.02 2.60
N ALA A 108 3.55 -19.32 2.33
CA ALA A 108 2.48 -20.26 2.68
C ALA A 108 2.39 -20.44 4.20
N GLU A 109 1.21 -20.23 4.78
CA GLU A 109 0.98 -20.39 6.22
C GLU A 109 0.30 -21.72 6.55
N VAL A 110 -0.69 -22.13 5.75
CA VAL A 110 -1.39 -23.40 5.92
C VAL A 110 -2.04 -23.86 4.62
N ARG A 111 -2.18 -25.17 4.45
CA ARG A 111 -2.86 -25.83 3.32
C ARG A 111 -3.82 -26.90 3.84
N TRP A 112 -4.96 -27.05 3.19
CA TRP A 112 -5.90 -28.17 3.35
C TRP A 112 -6.33 -28.72 1.97
N ALA A 113 -7.21 -29.72 1.97
CA ALA A 113 -7.62 -30.43 0.75
C ALA A 113 -8.26 -29.52 -0.33
N LYS A 114 -8.88 -28.42 0.08
CA LYS A 114 -9.63 -27.51 -0.81
C LYS A 114 -9.18 -26.05 -0.70
N GLY A 115 -7.99 -25.79 -0.16
CA GLY A 115 -7.53 -24.41 -0.03
C GLY A 115 -6.18 -24.24 0.66
N ALA A 116 -5.73 -22.99 0.70
CA ALA A 116 -4.54 -22.58 1.41
C ALA A 116 -4.65 -21.12 1.87
N TYR A 117 -3.93 -20.77 2.95
CA TYR A 117 -3.70 -19.38 3.34
C TYR A 117 -2.23 -19.02 3.15
N LEU A 118 -2.01 -17.84 2.59
CA LEU A 118 -0.70 -17.24 2.36
C LEU A 118 -0.67 -15.82 2.93
N SER A 119 0.52 -15.37 3.28
CA SER A 119 0.81 -14.01 3.71
C SER A 119 1.86 -13.35 2.81
N TYR A 120 1.72 -12.06 2.59
CA TYR A 120 2.75 -11.20 1.98
C TYR A 120 2.67 -9.79 2.57
N GLY A 121 3.66 -9.40 3.37
CA GLY A 121 3.56 -8.18 4.17
C GLY A 121 2.32 -8.22 5.07
N SER A 122 1.40 -7.27 4.88
CA SER A 122 0.10 -7.25 5.57
C SER A 122 -1.04 -7.92 4.79
N ALA A 123 -0.80 -8.40 3.57
CA ALA A 123 -1.81 -9.05 2.76
C ALA A 123 -2.07 -10.48 3.23
N TRP A 124 -3.34 -10.82 3.41
CA TRP A 124 -3.81 -12.19 3.61
C TRP A 124 -4.50 -12.68 2.32
N LEU A 125 -3.89 -13.70 1.70
CA LEU A 125 -4.43 -14.36 0.51
C LEU A 125 -4.97 -15.74 0.87
N CYS A 126 -6.20 -16.01 0.45
CA CYS A 126 -6.86 -17.31 0.51
C CYS A 126 -6.94 -17.87 -0.91
N LEU A 127 -6.43 -19.09 -1.10
CA LEU A 127 -6.67 -19.88 -2.29
C LEU A 127 -7.78 -20.87 -1.95
N SER A 128 -8.87 -20.85 -2.73
CA SER A 128 -10.01 -21.74 -2.53
C SER A 128 -10.23 -22.59 -3.78
N LEU A 129 -10.20 -23.91 -3.63
CA LEU A 129 -10.40 -24.84 -4.74
C LEU A 129 -11.83 -24.68 -5.27
N CYS A 130 -11.96 -24.31 -6.54
CA CYS A 130 -13.22 -24.21 -7.25
C CYS A 130 -13.13 -24.98 -8.57
N LEU A 131 -13.89 -26.06 -8.68
CA LEU A 131 -13.88 -26.95 -9.85
C LEU A 131 -15.06 -26.69 -10.79
N ASP A 132 -15.98 -25.81 -10.41
CA ASP A 132 -17.18 -25.55 -11.19
C ASP A 132 -16.83 -24.76 -12.46
N LYS A 133 -17.03 -25.45 -13.59
CA LYS A 133 -16.75 -24.96 -14.94
C LYS A 133 -17.85 -23.97 -15.34
N LYS A 134 -17.54 -22.68 -15.33
CA LYS A 134 -18.05 -21.69 -16.31
C LYS A 134 -17.49 -20.29 -16.01
N GLU A 135 -16.20 -20.09 -16.15
CA GLU A 135 -15.70 -18.74 -16.44
C GLU A 135 -14.64 -18.84 -17.53
N GLU A 136 -14.97 -18.27 -18.68
CA GLU A 136 -14.00 -17.83 -19.68
C GLU A 136 -13.05 -16.84 -19.00
N VAL A 137 -11.81 -16.77 -19.48
CA VAL A 137 -10.86 -15.74 -19.02
C VAL A 137 -11.56 -14.39 -19.17
N SER A 138 -11.92 -13.77 -18.06
CA SER A 138 -12.66 -12.53 -18.08
C SER A 138 -11.79 -11.48 -18.79
N GLU A 139 -12.25 -10.99 -19.94
CA GLU A 139 -11.67 -9.83 -20.64
C GLU A 139 -11.85 -8.53 -19.84
N HIS A 140 -12.47 -8.59 -18.65
CA HIS A 140 -12.66 -7.45 -17.78
C HIS A 140 -11.36 -7.01 -17.10
N TYR A 141 -11.31 -5.74 -16.73
CA TYR A 141 -10.16 -5.07 -16.12
C TYR A 141 -10.00 -5.32 -14.60
N THR A 142 -10.71 -6.31 -14.04
CA THR A 142 -10.65 -6.56 -12.59
C THR A 142 -9.30 -7.18 -12.26
N HIS A 143 -8.47 -6.44 -11.54
CA HIS A 143 -7.13 -6.87 -11.16
C HIS A 143 -6.82 -6.56 -9.69
N TYR A 144 -5.79 -7.22 -9.18
CA TYR A 144 -5.32 -7.07 -7.80
C TYR A 144 -3.88 -6.56 -7.79
N ALA A 145 -3.68 -5.35 -7.29
CA ALA A 145 -2.37 -4.70 -7.26
C ALA A 145 -1.63 -4.92 -5.93
N PHE A 146 -0.34 -5.22 -6.03
CA PHE A 146 0.59 -5.36 -4.91
C PHE A 146 1.67 -4.29 -4.98
N ASN A 147 2.06 -3.77 -3.82
CA ASN A 147 3.21 -2.90 -3.72
C ASN A 147 4.49 -3.68 -4.01
N ILE A 148 5.42 -3.05 -4.70
CA ILE A 148 6.73 -3.61 -5.03
C ILE A 148 7.80 -2.51 -5.00
N ASP A 149 9.04 -2.87 -4.71
CA ASP A 149 10.18 -1.96 -4.89
C ASP A 149 10.80 -2.10 -6.29
N ALA A 150 11.61 -1.10 -6.68
CA ALA A 150 12.19 -1.05 -8.03
C ALA A 150 13.15 -2.22 -8.34
N ALA A 151 13.85 -2.75 -7.33
CA ALA A 151 14.79 -3.85 -7.53
C ALA A 151 14.05 -5.16 -7.79
N SER A 152 13.04 -5.48 -6.96
CA SER A 152 12.19 -6.64 -7.16
C SER A 152 11.38 -6.56 -8.45
N LEU A 153 10.89 -5.38 -8.84
CA LEU A 153 10.17 -5.21 -10.11
C LEU A 153 11.09 -5.51 -11.32
N ALA A 154 12.35 -5.10 -11.27
CA ALA A 154 13.33 -5.41 -12.32
C ALA A 154 13.65 -6.91 -12.37
N GLU A 155 13.77 -7.58 -11.23
CA GLU A 155 13.95 -9.03 -11.16
C GLU A 155 12.76 -9.79 -11.76
N MET A 156 11.54 -9.41 -11.38
CA MET A 156 10.31 -10.03 -11.90
C MET A 156 10.18 -9.89 -13.41
N ARG A 157 10.56 -8.74 -14.00
CA ARG A 157 10.56 -8.54 -15.45
C ARG A 157 11.48 -9.48 -16.20
N ASN A 158 12.54 -9.97 -15.55
CA ASN A 158 13.48 -10.90 -16.16
C ASN A 158 13.01 -12.35 -16.06
N ASN A 159 11.89 -12.64 -15.40
CA ASN A 159 11.32 -13.97 -15.31
C ASN A 159 10.46 -14.29 -16.56
N PRO A 160 10.95 -15.12 -17.50
CA PRO A 160 10.21 -15.41 -18.74
C PRO A 160 9.00 -16.32 -18.53
N ALA A 161 8.81 -16.89 -17.33
CA ALA A 161 7.69 -17.76 -17.03
C ALA A 161 6.39 -17.00 -16.70
N LEU A 162 6.46 -15.70 -16.46
CA LEU A 162 5.30 -14.88 -16.13
C LEU A 162 4.47 -14.56 -17.38
N ASP A 163 3.16 -14.81 -17.34
CA ASP A 163 2.23 -14.42 -18.39
C ASP A 163 1.87 -12.93 -18.25
N ILE A 164 2.35 -12.09 -19.17
CA ILE A 164 2.11 -10.64 -19.16
C ILE A 164 0.84 -10.31 -19.93
N TRP A 165 -0.13 -9.65 -19.27
CA TRP A 165 -1.44 -9.37 -19.89
C TRP A 165 -1.66 -7.92 -20.34
N GLN A 166 -0.81 -6.99 -19.90
CA GLN A 166 -0.92 -5.58 -20.28
C GLN A 166 0.44 -4.88 -20.24
N THR A 167 0.62 -3.93 -21.17
CA THR A 167 1.72 -2.95 -21.13
C THR A 167 1.33 -1.77 -20.26
N ASN A 168 2.22 -1.32 -19.38
CA ASN A 168 1.96 -0.16 -18.52
C ASN A 168 1.70 1.12 -19.34
N GLN A 169 0.63 1.84 -18.98
CA GLN A 169 0.23 3.11 -19.59
C GLN A 169 -0.13 4.18 -18.55
N SER A 170 -0.05 3.86 -17.25
CA SER A 170 -0.40 4.78 -16.16
C SER A 170 0.83 5.32 -15.44
N GLU A 171 0.65 6.36 -14.63
CA GLU A 171 1.72 6.86 -13.76
C GLU A 171 2.18 5.77 -12.77
N GLY A 172 3.48 5.77 -12.47
CA GLY A 172 4.15 4.76 -11.68
C GLY A 172 4.54 3.55 -12.52
N ASP A 173 5.56 2.84 -12.06
CA ASP A 173 6.08 1.69 -12.80
C ASP A 173 5.29 0.43 -12.43
N SER A 174 4.61 -0.18 -13.40
CA SER A 174 3.76 -1.36 -13.19
C SER A 174 4.20 -2.55 -14.04
N LEU A 175 3.97 -3.75 -13.51
CA LEU A 175 4.04 -5.02 -14.25
C LEU A 175 2.72 -5.79 -14.07
N TYR A 176 2.10 -6.19 -15.17
CA TYR A 176 0.79 -6.83 -15.19
C TYR A 176 0.94 -8.32 -15.53
N VAL A 177 0.64 -9.19 -14.56
CA VAL A 177 0.89 -10.64 -14.64
C VAL A 177 -0.40 -11.43 -14.42
N ARG A 178 -0.66 -12.49 -15.19
CA ARG A 178 -1.73 -13.45 -14.89
C ARG A 178 -1.21 -14.59 -14.03
N ASP A 179 -2.03 -14.99 -13.08
CA ASP A 179 -1.81 -16.23 -12.33
C ASP A 179 -2.19 -17.48 -13.17
N PRO A 180 -1.93 -18.71 -12.69
CA PRO A 180 -2.23 -19.95 -13.42
C PRO A 180 -3.72 -20.20 -13.72
N ASP A 181 -4.62 -19.48 -13.04
CA ASP A 181 -6.06 -19.54 -13.24
C ASP A 181 -6.60 -18.36 -14.07
N GLY A 182 -5.73 -17.41 -14.43
CA GLY A 182 -6.04 -16.24 -15.26
C GLY A 182 -6.38 -14.98 -14.47
N HIS A 183 -6.27 -15.00 -13.13
CA HIS A 183 -6.46 -13.81 -12.31
C HIS A 183 -5.44 -12.75 -12.67
N GLN A 184 -5.91 -11.54 -12.94
CA GLN A 184 -5.07 -10.42 -13.32
C GLN A 184 -4.44 -9.81 -12.05
N LEU A 185 -3.12 -9.84 -11.98
CA LEU A 185 -2.32 -9.23 -10.92
C LEU A 185 -1.56 -8.03 -11.49
N GLU A 186 -1.30 -7.05 -10.63
CA GLU A 186 -0.42 -5.92 -10.92
C GLU A 186 0.63 -5.79 -9.80
N PHE A 187 1.88 -5.49 -10.17
CA PHE A 187 2.93 -5.10 -9.24
C PHE A 187 3.30 -3.66 -9.54
N HIS A 188 2.96 -2.76 -8.61
CA HIS A 188 2.98 -1.32 -8.85
C HIS A 188 3.93 -0.58 -7.90
N LEU A 189 4.82 0.22 -8.48
CA LEU A 189 5.67 1.17 -7.77
C LEU A 189 4.96 2.53 -7.72
N GLY A 190 4.30 2.80 -6.60
CA GLY A 190 3.59 4.06 -6.40
C GLY A 190 2.60 3.99 -5.23
N SER A 191 1.77 5.01 -5.11
CA SER A 191 0.69 5.05 -4.12
C SER A 191 -0.47 5.87 -4.65
N LEU A 192 -1.62 5.80 -3.99
CA LEU A 192 -2.72 6.72 -4.28
C LEU A 192 -2.26 8.19 -4.18
N SER A 193 -1.40 8.54 -3.22
CA SER A 193 -0.91 9.91 -3.09
C SER A 193 -0.07 10.36 -4.30
N SER A 194 0.84 9.51 -4.80
CA SER A 194 1.63 9.84 -6.00
C SER A 194 0.73 9.91 -7.24
N ARG A 195 -0.24 9.00 -7.35
CA ARG A 195 -1.24 9.00 -8.42
C ARG A 195 -2.07 10.27 -8.43
N LEU A 196 -2.58 10.71 -7.28
CA LEU A 196 -3.35 11.96 -7.23
C LEU A 196 -2.48 13.19 -7.51
N ALA A 197 -1.20 13.18 -7.10
CA ALA A 197 -0.28 14.25 -7.45
C ALA A 197 -0.03 14.34 -8.96
N SER A 198 0.17 13.21 -9.64
CA SER A 198 0.37 13.18 -11.09
C SER A 198 -0.85 13.65 -11.87
N LEU A 199 -2.06 13.35 -11.39
CA LEU A 199 -3.31 13.83 -11.98
C LEU A 199 -3.50 15.36 -11.89
N LYS A 200 -2.80 16.05 -10.97
CA LYS A 200 -2.78 17.52 -10.96
C LYS A 200 -1.97 18.09 -12.12
N GLU A 201 -0.97 17.36 -12.61
CA GLU A 201 -0.12 17.79 -13.74
C GLU A 201 -0.64 17.28 -15.09
N THR A 202 -1.07 16.02 -15.14
CA THR A 202 -1.61 15.36 -16.34
C THR A 202 -2.98 14.74 -16.01
N PRO A 203 -4.05 15.55 -16.02
CA PRO A 203 -5.39 15.07 -15.70
C PRO A 203 -5.93 14.17 -16.80
N TYR A 204 -6.77 13.21 -16.42
CA TYR A 204 -7.61 12.51 -17.39
C TYR A 204 -8.63 13.47 -18.02
N GLN A 205 -9.16 13.07 -19.18
CA GLN A 205 -10.29 13.77 -19.78
C GLN A 205 -11.46 13.82 -18.78
N ASP A 206 -12.05 14.99 -18.61
CA ASP A 206 -13.20 15.25 -17.74
C ASP A 206 -12.98 14.88 -16.26
N LEU A 207 -11.74 15.01 -15.76
CA LEU A 207 -11.40 14.72 -14.36
C LEU A 207 -12.11 15.65 -13.35
N GLU A 208 -12.77 15.06 -12.35
CA GLU A 208 -13.42 15.75 -11.24
C GLU A 208 -12.82 15.33 -9.88
N TRP A 209 -12.57 16.31 -8.99
CA TRP A 209 -12.10 16.06 -7.63
C TRP A 209 -13.26 15.98 -6.63
N LEU A 210 -13.55 14.78 -6.11
CA LEU A 210 -14.67 14.55 -5.18
C LEU A 210 -14.35 14.88 -3.71
N SER A 211 -13.07 14.95 -3.35
CA SER A 211 -12.63 15.19 -1.97
C SER A 211 -12.82 16.64 -1.49
N CYS A 212 -13.18 17.57 -2.38
CA CYS A 212 -13.47 18.96 -2.05
C CYS A 212 -14.98 19.22 -1.89
N HIS A 213 -15.66 18.43 -1.07
CA HIS A 213 -16.92 18.89 -0.49
C HIS A 213 -16.63 19.84 0.67
N LYS A 214 -16.82 21.14 0.41
CA LYS A 214 -17.06 22.12 1.47
C LYS A 214 -18.13 21.54 2.37
N LYS A 215 -17.83 21.38 3.67
CA LYS A 215 -18.88 21.22 4.68
C LYS A 215 -19.85 22.40 4.50
N ALA A 216 -21.07 22.10 4.08
CA ALA A 216 -22.19 23.02 4.23
C ALA A 216 -22.47 23.23 5.72
#